data_AF-A0A2V8T7J7-F1
#
_entry.id   AF-A0A2V8T7J7-F1
#
_cell.length_a   1.000
_cell.length_b   1.000
_cell.length_c   1.000
_cell.angle_alpha   90.00
_cell.angle_beta   90.00
_cell.angle_gamma   90.00
#
_symmetry.space_group_name_H-M   'P 1'
#
loop_
_entity.id
_entity.type
_entity.pdbx_description
1 polymer ?
#
loop_
_entity_poly.entity_id
_entity_poly.type
_entity_poly.pdbx_seq_one_letter_code
_entity_poly.pdbx_strand_id
1 'polypeptide(L)'
;LMIVLSDGRPYDHDYGDSRYAREDTRMALRQSRIEGITPFCITIDRESEDQLKDMYGEVGYTIIDDVLSLPERLPGIYSRLTT
;
A
#
# COMPACT_ATOMS: atom_id res chain seq x y z
N LEU A 1 -2.75 3.51 -12.81
CA LEU A 1 -1.80 3.48 -11.68
C LEU A 1 -2.31 4.41 -10.59
N MET A 2 -2.33 3.95 -9.34
CA MET A 2 -2.64 4.73 -8.15
C MET A 2 -1.51 4.51 -7.14
N ILE A 3 -0.85 5.57 -6.72
CA ILE A 3 0.19 5.49 -5.67
C ILE A 3 -0.44 5.96 -4.36
N VAL A 4 -0.34 5.13 -3.33
CA VAL A 4 -0.85 5.41 -1.99
C VAL A 4 0.34 5.71 -1.09
N LEU A 5 0.35 6.90 -0.47
CA LEU A 5 1.31 7.27 0.57
C LEU A 5 0.59 7.19 1.92
N SER A 6 0.95 6.20 2.73
CA SER A 6 0.27 5.91 4.00
C SER A 6 1.22 5.18 4.95
N ASP A 7 0.96 5.26 6.25
CA ASP A 7 1.57 4.40 7.28
C ASP A 7 1.20 2.91 7.10
N GLY A 8 0.26 2.59 6.22
CA GLY A 8 -0.10 1.22 5.89
C GLY A 8 -1.17 0.62 6.81
N ARG A 9 -1.76 1.42 7.70
CA ARG A 9 -2.81 0.97 8.60
C ARG A 9 -4.19 1.09 7.91
N PRO A 10 -5.01 0.04 7.91
CA PRO A 10 -6.34 0.09 7.29
C PRO A 10 -7.39 0.74 8.18
N TYR A 11 -7.02 1.16 9.40
CA TYR A 11 -7.92 1.70 10.40
C TYR A 11 -7.19 2.57 11.44
N ASP A 12 -7.95 3.38 12.18
CA ASP A 12 -7.48 4.20 13.31
C ASP A 12 -7.88 3.55 14.67
N HIS A 13 -7.36 4.05 15.79
CA HIS A 13 -7.38 3.40 17.11
C HIS A 13 -8.76 2.91 17.59
N ASP A 14 -9.84 3.58 17.19
CA ASP A 14 -11.22 3.29 17.62
C ASP A 14 -12.02 2.45 16.63
N TYR A 15 -11.37 1.89 15.60
CA TYR A 15 -12.04 1.03 14.64
C TYR A 15 -12.26 -0.37 15.23
N GLY A 16 -13.51 -0.84 15.21
CA GLY A 16 -13.92 -2.07 15.88
C GLY A 16 -13.12 -3.31 15.46
N ASP A 17 -13.47 -3.93 14.33
CA ASP A 17 -12.84 -5.18 13.89
C ASP A 17 -11.67 -4.91 12.92
N SER A 18 -10.45 -5.01 13.45
CA SER A 18 -9.20 -4.88 12.69
C SER A 18 -9.04 -5.92 11.57
N ARG A 19 -9.65 -7.11 11.71
CA ARG A 19 -9.64 -8.12 10.66
C ARG A 19 -10.57 -7.71 9.53
N TYR A 20 -11.75 -7.22 9.86
CA TYR A 20 -12.69 -6.70 8.85
C TYR A 20 -12.06 -5.56 8.04
N ALA A 21 -11.40 -4.60 8.69
CA ALA A 21 -10.71 -3.50 8.01
C ALA A 21 -9.66 -3.98 6.99
N ARG A 22 -8.86 -4.99 7.37
CA ARG A 22 -7.85 -5.60 6.47
C ARG A 22 -8.49 -6.27 5.26
N GLU A 23 -9.54 -7.07 5.48
CA GLU A 23 -10.23 -7.76 4.39
C GLU A 23 -10.95 -6.80 3.45
N ASP A 24 -11.58 -5.75 3.99
CA ASP A 24 -12.25 -4.72 3.21
C ASP A 24 -11.25 -3.96 2.32
N THR A 25 -10.13 -3.54 2.90
CA THR A 25 -9.03 -2.91 2.16
C THR A 25 -8.48 -3.84 1.07
N ARG A 26 -8.24 -5.13 1.40
CA ARG A 26 -7.77 -6.13 0.42
C ARG A 26 -8.76 -6.29 -0.74
N MET A 27 -10.06 -6.29 -0.46
CA MET A 27 -11.09 -6.37 -1.48
C MET A 27 -11.14 -5.12 -2.36
N ALA A 28 -11.02 -3.92 -1.78
CA ALA A 28 -10.97 -2.66 -2.52
C ALA A 28 -9.74 -2.60 -3.47
N LEU A 29 -8.57 -3.03 -2.99
CA LEU A 29 -7.35 -3.13 -3.79
C LEU A 29 -7.49 -4.13 -4.95
N ARG A 30 -8.15 -5.26 -4.69
CA ARG A 30 -8.45 -6.27 -5.72
C ARG A 30 -9.41 -5.72 -6.78
N GLN A 31 -10.49 -5.05 -6.36
CA GLN A 31 -11.46 -4.44 -7.28
C GLN A 31 -10.81 -3.37 -8.15
N SER A 32 -9.98 -2.50 -7.56
CA SER A 32 -9.22 -1.48 -8.30
C SER A 32 -8.46 -2.09 -9.48
N ARG A 33 -7.84 -3.26 -9.28
CA ARG A 33 -7.12 -3.96 -10.37
C ARG A 33 -8.01 -4.59 -11.41
N ILE A 34 -9.17 -5.11 -11.01
CA ILE A 34 -10.16 -5.60 -11.98
C ILE A 34 -10.63 -4.44 -12.87
N GLU A 35 -10.69 -3.22 -12.34
CA GLU A 35 -11.00 -1.99 -13.08
C GLU A 35 -9.80 -1.40 -13.87
N GLY A 36 -8.65 -2.08 -13.88
CA GLY A 36 -7.45 -1.63 -14.60
C GLY A 36 -6.63 -0.56 -13.86
N ILE A 37 -6.97 -0.25 -12.60
CA ILE A 37 -6.19 0.63 -11.75
C ILE A 37 -5.21 -0.23 -10.95
N THR A 38 -3.91 -0.06 -11.18
CA THR A 38 -2.88 -0.70 -10.36
C THR A 38 -2.60 0.14 -9.11
N PRO A 39 -3.09 -0.23 -7.90
CA PRO A 39 -2.67 0.43 -6.67
C PRO A 39 -1.27 -0.03 -6.27
N PHE A 40 -0.50 0.86 -5.66
CA PHE A 40 0.81 0.57 -5.09
C PHE A 40 1.05 1.42 -3.85
N CYS A 41 1.36 0.79 -2.72
CA CYS A 41 1.59 1.51 -1.46
C CYS A 41 3.07 1.84 -1.25
N ILE A 42 3.34 3.04 -0.76
CA ILE A 42 4.64 3.45 -0.24
C ILE A 42 4.43 3.87 1.22
N THR A 43 5.14 3.21 2.13
CA THR A 43 5.09 3.48 3.56
C THR A 43 6.49 3.71 4.13
N ILE A 44 6.57 4.31 5.31
CA ILE A 44 7.78 4.34 6.16
C ILE A 44 7.68 3.40 7.37
N ASP A 45 6.49 2.84 7.61
CA ASP A 45 6.22 2.02 8.79
C ASP A 45 6.62 0.56 8.52
N ARG A 46 7.74 0.16 9.13
CA ARG A 46 8.25 -1.22 9.10
C ARG A 46 7.46 -2.15 10.02
N GLU A 47 6.82 -1.62 11.07
CA GLU A 47 6.07 -2.46 12.01
C GLU A 47 4.80 -3.03 11.38
N SER A 48 4.32 -2.38 10.32
CA SER A 48 3.12 -2.76 9.58
C SER A 48 3.39 -3.74 8.42
N GLU A 49 4.62 -4.26 8.24
CA GLU A 49 5.00 -5.09 7.09
C GLU A 49 4.11 -6.35 6.92
N ASP A 50 3.80 -7.06 8.01
CA ASP A 50 2.93 -8.23 7.96
C ASP A 50 1.50 -7.87 7.50
N GLN A 51 0.97 -6.74 7.98
CA GLN A 51 -0.36 -6.26 7.58
C GLN A 51 -0.38 -5.78 6.12
N LEU A 52 0.68 -5.08 5.71
CA LEU A 52 0.88 -4.66 4.32
C LEU A 52 0.97 -5.87 3.40
N LYS A 53 1.64 -6.95 3.82
CA LYS A 53 1.69 -8.18 3.06
C LYS A 53 0.31 -8.83 2.92
N ASP A 54 -0.49 -8.85 3.98
CA ASP A 54 -1.85 -9.38 3.94
C ASP A 54 -2.76 -8.60 2.99
N MET A 55 -2.66 -7.27 2.98
CA MET A 55 -3.55 -6.40 2.18
C MET A 55 -3.03 -6.13 0.77
N TYR A 56 -1.76 -5.73 0.68
CA TYR A 56 -1.11 -5.29 -0.54
C TYR A 56 -0.28 -6.37 -1.22
N GLY A 57 -0.15 -7.58 -0.65
CA GLY A 57 0.74 -8.63 -1.18
C GLY A 57 0.52 -8.95 -2.65
N GLU A 58 -0.74 -8.92 -3.11
CA GLU A 58 -1.01 -9.09 -4.53
C GLU A 58 -0.67 -7.81 -5.34
N VAL A 59 -0.94 -6.61 -4.82
CA VAL A 59 -0.86 -5.30 -5.52
C VAL A 59 0.52 -4.64 -5.51
N GLY A 60 1.36 -5.00 -4.55
CA GLY A 60 2.68 -4.46 -4.36
C GLY A 60 2.70 -3.28 -3.40
N TYR A 61 3.76 -3.24 -2.60
CA TYR A 61 4.10 -2.12 -1.73
C TYR A 61 5.62 -1.97 -1.65
N THR A 62 6.07 -0.83 -1.16
CA THR A 62 7.47 -0.63 -0.78
C THR A 62 7.55 0.10 0.55
N ILE A 63 8.57 -0.25 1.33
CA ILE A 63 8.90 0.44 2.56
C ILE A 63 10.14 1.28 2.31
N ILE A 64 10.05 2.57 2.58
CA ILE A 64 11.18 3.51 2.52
C ILE A 64 11.62 3.88 3.92
N ASP A 65 12.92 4.08 4.11
CA ASP A 65 13.49 4.33 5.43
C ASP A 65 13.46 5.81 5.81
N ASP A 66 13.36 6.67 4.80
CA ASP A 66 13.37 8.12 4.93
C ASP A 66 12.44 8.73 3.88
N VAL A 67 11.47 9.53 4.32
CA VAL A 67 10.55 10.27 3.47
C VAL A 67 11.30 11.21 2.53
N LEU A 68 12.43 11.79 2.97
CA LEU A 68 13.22 12.70 2.14
C LEU A 68 13.88 11.98 0.96
N SER A 69 13.99 10.65 0.99
CA SER A 69 14.49 9.84 -0.13
C SER A 69 13.42 9.57 -1.20
N LEU A 70 12.14 9.90 -0.93
CA LEU A 70 11.03 9.62 -1.84
C LEU A 70 11.20 10.28 -3.22
N PRO A 71 11.58 11.56 -3.36
CA PRO A 71 11.75 12.19 -4.68
C PRO A 71 12.76 11.48 -5.58
N GLU A 72 13.82 10.91 -5.01
CA GLU A 72 14.85 10.17 -5.75
C GLU A 72 14.39 8.75 -6.12
N ARG A 73 13.62 8.09 -5.26
CA ARG A 73 13.14 6.71 -5.44
C ARG A 73 11.90 6.62 -6.34
N LEU A 74 11.01 7.62 -6.28
CA LEU A 74 9.72 7.60 -6.95
C LEU A 74 9.80 7.38 -8.48
N PRO A 75 10.75 7.98 -9.22
CA PRO A 75 10.91 7.70 -10.65
C PRO A 75 11.23 6.23 -10.93
N GLY A 76 12.07 5.61 -10.10
CA GLY A 76 12.40 4.18 -10.22
C GLY A 76 11.22 3.28 -9.91
N ILE A 77 10.41 3.63 -8.91
CA ILE A 77 9.16 2.93 -8.58
C ILE A 77 8.18 3.04 -9.75
N TYR A 78 7.95 4.24 -10.26
CA TYR A 78 7.05 4.48 -11.39
C TYR A 78 7.46 3.67 -12.62
N SER A 79 8.74 3.71 -13.00
CA SER A 79 9.25 2.97 -14.17
C SER A 79 9.01 1.47 -14.07
N ARG A 80 9.12 0.87 -12.87
CA ARG A 80 8.87 -0.57 -12.66
C ARG A 80 7.39 -0.94 -12.76
N LEU A 81 6.48 0.00 -12.50
CA LEU A 81 5.04 -0.25 -12.44
C LEU A 81 4.29 0.06 -13.74
N THR A 82 4.92 0.79 -14.67
CA THR A 82 4.30 1.20 -15.94
C THR A 82 4.96 0.58 -17.17
N THR A 83 5.85 -0.40 -17.00
CA THR A 83 6.45 -1.20 -18.08
C THR A 83 5.67 -2.49 -18.25
#